data_AF-A0A7K9U984-F1
#
_entry.id   AF-A0A7K9U984-F1
#
_cell.length_a   1.000
_cell.length_b   1.000
_cell.length_c   1.000
_cell.angle_alpha   90.00
_cell.angle_beta   90.00
_cell.angle_gamma   90.00
#
_symmetry.space_group_name_H-M   'P 1'
#
loop_
_entity.id
_entity.type
_entity.pdbx_description
1 polymer ?
#
loop_
_entity_poly.entity_id
_entity_poly.type
_entity_poly.pdbx_seq_one_letter_code
_entity_poly.pdbx_strand_id
1 'polypeptide(L)'
;SWTVGCSVDVRIHDYKEGTPEEKTYYIELWDVGGSVGSATSVKSTRAVFYNLLNGIILVHDLTNKKSSQNLYRWSLEALNRDVAPTGVLVTNGDYDREQFADNQIPLLVIGTKLDQIPETKRNEVLTRTAFLAEDFNAEEINLDCTSPRYLAAGSSNAVKLSRFFDKVIEKRYFLRDGNQIPGFSERKRFGGGTLKSLHYD
;
A
#
# COMPACT_ATOMS: atom_id res chain seq x y z
N SER A 1 15.99 12.71 2.82
CA SER A 1 16.11 11.84 4.00
C SER A 1 15.90 10.39 3.56
N TRP A 2 16.55 9.41 4.19
CA TRP A 2 16.29 7.98 3.96
C TRP A 2 15.82 7.36 5.27
N THR A 3 14.81 6.49 5.19
CA THR A 3 14.25 5.83 6.37
C THR A 3 15.17 4.72 6.83
N VAL A 4 15.56 4.75 8.10
CA VAL A 4 16.33 3.68 8.76
C VAL A 4 15.33 2.75 9.44
N GLY A 5 15.23 1.51 8.96
CA GLY A 5 14.23 0.56 9.46
C GLY A 5 12.86 0.78 8.84
N CYS A 6 11.83 0.98 9.66
CA CYS A 6 10.46 1.22 9.25
C CYS A 6 9.86 2.39 10.01
N SER A 7 9.17 3.29 9.31
CA SER A 7 8.38 4.37 9.91
C SER A 7 6.89 4.11 9.66
N VAL A 8 6.03 4.51 10.59
CA VAL A 8 4.58 4.38 10.45
C VAL A 8 3.93 5.74 10.73
N ASP A 9 3.03 6.12 9.84
CA ASP A 9 2.13 7.27 10.04
C ASP A 9 0.68 6.81 9.93
N VAL A 10 -0.26 7.53 10.53
CA VAL A 10 -1.68 7.19 10.52
C VAL A 10 -2.46 8.26 9.78
N ARG A 11 -3.12 7.84 8.70
CA ARG A 11 -4.07 8.68 7.96
C ARG A 11 -5.48 8.39 8.43
N ILE A 12 -6.19 9.43 8.85
CA ILE A 12 -7.63 9.38 9.07
C ILE A 12 -8.30 9.47 7.69
N HIS A 13 -9.13 8.50 7.34
CA HIS A 13 -9.80 8.41 6.04
C HIS A 13 -11.28 8.12 6.24
N ASP A 14 -12.13 8.94 5.65
CA ASP A 14 -13.58 8.75 5.67
C ASP A 14 -14.00 7.93 4.44
N TYR A 15 -14.26 6.65 4.68
CA TYR A 15 -14.72 5.72 3.66
C TYR A 15 -16.11 6.15 3.16
N LYS A 16 -16.31 6.20 1.83
CA LYS A 16 -17.55 6.67 1.20
C LYS A 16 -18.02 8.04 1.73
N GLU A 17 -17.08 8.97 1.83
CA GLU A 17 -17.31 10.36 2.24
C GLU A 17 -18.53 10.97 1.54
N GLY A 18 -19.41 11.61 2.30
CA GLY A 18 -20.62 12.27 1.82
C GLY A 18 -21.81 11.33 1.57
N THR A 19 -21.70 10.04 1.92
CA THR A 19 -22.81 9.07 1.79
C THR A 19 -23.36 8.64 3.17
N PRO A 20 -24.57 8.07 3.24
CA PRO A 20 -25.08 7.50 4.50
C PRO A 20 -24.26 6.33 5.06
N GLU A 21 -23.37 5.74 4.25
CA GLU A 21 -22.48 4.64 4.64
C GLU A 21 -21.10 5.14 5.09
N GLU A 22 -20.93 6.46 5.25
CA GLU A 22 -19.66 7.07 5.65
C GLU A 22 -19.14 6.48 6.96
N LYS A 23 -17.86 6.10 6.97
CA LYS A 23 -17.20 5.58 8.17
C LYS A 23 -15.73 5.95 8.20
N THR A 24 -15.28 6.49 9.33
CA THR A 24 -13.86 6.81 9.54
C THR A 24 -13.03 5.54 9.80
N TYR A 25 -11.93 5.41 9.06
CA TYR A 25 -10.89 4.40 9.25
C TYR A 25 -9.54 5.06 9.53
N TYR A 26 -8.72 4.40 10.33
CA TYR A 26 -7.32 4.76 10.58
C TYR A 26 -6.45 3.88 9.68
N ILE A 27 -5.88 4.48 8.64
CA ILE A 27 -5.04 3.79 7.67
C ILE A 27 -3.58 3.97 8.09
N GLU A 28 -2.92 2.87 8.42
CA GLU A 28 -1.49 2.86 8.72
C GLU A 28 -0.69 2.87 7.41
N LEU A 29 0.20 3.86 7.27
CA LEU A 29 1.14 4.00 6.15
C LEU A 29 2.54 3.59 6.63
N TRP A 30 2.95 2.39 6.25
CA TRP A 30 4.24 1.80 6.60
C TRP A 30 5.30 2.16 5.54
N ASP A 31 6.21 3.07 5.86
CA ASP A 31 7.40 3.37 5.06
C ASP A 31 8.54 2.44 5.47
N VAL A 32 8.67 1.33 4.73
CA VAL A 32 9.69 0.31 4.96
C VAL A 32 10.95 0.65 4.16
N GLY A 33 12.00 1.07 4.86
CA GLY A 33 13.28 1.44 4.26
C GLY A 33 14.09 0.25 3.73
N GLY A 34 15.11 0.54 2.94
CA GLY A 34 16.04 -0.46 2.40
C GLY A 34 16.34 -0.26 0.92
N SER A 35 16.99 -1.26 0.32
CA SER A 35 17.31 -1.27 -1.11
C SER A 35 17.00 -2.63 -1.72
N VAL A 36 16.53 -2.63 -2.97
CA VAL A 36 16.34 -3.83 -3.79
C VAL A 36 17.67 -4.54 -4.11
N GLY A 37 18.80 -3.84 -3.98
CA GLY A 37 20.15 -4.38 -4.17
C GLY A 37 20.79 -4.92 -2.89
N SER A 38 20.11 -4.84 -1.74
CA SER A 38 20.63 -5.38 -0.47
C SER A 38 20.80 -6.90 -0.53
N ALA A 39 21.73 -7.42 0.28
CA ALA A 39 21.92 -8.85 0.46
C ALA A 39 20.62 -9.55 0.88
N THR A 40 20.46 -10.82 0.50
CA THR A 40 19.24 -11.60 0.77
C THR A 40 18.88 -11.64 2.24
N SER A 41 19.86 -11.70 3.15
CA SER A 41 19.63 -11.64 4.60
C SER A 41 18.88 -10.38 5.05
N VAL A 42 19.21 -9.22 4.46
CA VAL A 42 18.53 -7.95 4.75
C VAL A 42 17.11 -7.95 4.18
N LYS A 43 16.89 -8.55 3.00
CA LYS A 43 15.55 -8.70 2.42
C LYS A 43 14.66 -9.61 3.28
N SER A 44 15.21 -10.72 3.76
CA SER A 44 14.51 -11.64 4.67
C SER A 44 14.09 -10.93 5.97
N THR A 45 14.96 -10.09 6.55
CA THR A 45 14.57 -9.30 7.73
C THR A 45 13.49 -8.27 7.44
N ARG A 46 13.43 -7.74 6.21
CA ARG A 46 12.41 -6.76 5.81
C ARG A 46 11.04 -7.39 5.54
N ALA A 47 11.01 -8.66 5.11
CA ALA A 47 9.79 -9.37 4.78
C ALA A 47 8.78 -9.43 5.95
N VAL A 48 9.24 -9.35 7.20
CA VAL A 48 8.37 -9.32 8.39
C VAL A 48 7.43 -8.12 8.41
N PHE A 49 7.84 -6.98 7.83
CA PHE A 49 7.03 -5.76 7.73
C PHE A 49 5.96 -5.84 6.64
N TYR A 50 6.05 -6.82 5.75
CA TYR A 50 5.03 -7.02 4.74
C TYR A 50 3.84 -7.81 5.30
N ASN A 51 3.91 -8.48 6.45
CA ASN A 51 2.77 -9.27 6.94
C ASN A 51 1.43 -8.49 6.95
N LEU A 52 0.37 -9.12 6.42
CA LEU A 52 -0.99 -8.57 6.36
C LEU A 52 -1.20 -7.27 5.55
N LEU A 53 -0.41 -6.98 4.51
CA LEU A 53 -0.68 -5.84 3.61
C LEU A 53 -2.13 -5.87 3.08
N ASN A 54 -2.79 -4.71 3.13
CA ASN A 54 -4.13 -4.53 2.58
C ASN A 54 -4.12 -3.70 1.29
N GLY A 55 -3.03 -2.96 1.04
CA GLY A 55 -2.77 -2.18 -0.17
C GLY A 55 -1.28 -1.85 -0.25
N ILE A 56 -0.80 -1.47 -1.45
CA ILE A 56 0.60 -1.06 -1.67
C ILE A 56 0.63 0.23 -2.48
N ILE A 57 1.44 1.19 -2.05
CA ILE A 57 1.76 2.39 -2.80
C ILE A 57 3.20 2.25 -3.32
N LEU A 58 3.37 2.18 -4.63
CA LEU A 58 4.64 2.07 -5.33
C LEU A 58 5.12 3.47 -5.72
N VAL A 59 6.12 3.98 -5.01
CA VAL A 59 6.63 5.35 -5.20
C VAL A 59 7.91 5.36 -6.01
N HIS A 60 7.95 6.17 -7.07
CA HIS A 60 9.18 6.40 -7.83
C HIS A 60 9.43 7.90 -8.05
N ASP A 61 10.67 8.21 -8.45
CA ASP A 61 11.11 9.55 -8.77
C ASP A 61 11.07 9.73 -10.30
N LEU A 62 10.30 10.71 -10.78
CA LEU A 62 10.12 10.97 -12.20
C LEU A 62 11.41 11.37 -12.92
N THR A 63 12.36 11.95 -12.17
CA THR A 63 13.68 12.35 -12.67
C THR A 63 14.66 11.18 -12.73
N ASN A 64 14.35 10.06 -12.06
CA ASN A 64 15.22 8.90 -11.97
C ASN A 64 14.55 7.65 -12.55
N LYS A 65 14.78 7.37 -13.84
CA LYS A 65 14.26 6.18 -14.55
C LYS A 65 14.63 4.85 -13.88
N LYS A 66 15.74 4.77 -13.14
CA LYS A 66 16.10 3.54 -12.43
C LYS A 66 15.17 3.26 -11.25
N SER A 67 14.64 4.30 -10.60
CA SER A 67 13.69 4.15 -9.49
C SER A 67 12.39 3.49 -9.95
N SER A 68 11.87 3.85 -11.13
CA SER A 68 10.67 3.24 -11.69
C SER A 68 10.89 1.77 -12.07
N GLN A 69 12.06 1.43 -12.65
CA GLN A 69 12.43 0.04 -12.94
C GLN A 69 12.56 -0.81 -11.67
N ASN A 70 12.95 -0.22 -10.54
CA ASN A 70 13.06 -0.94 -9.28
C ASN A 70 11.68 -1.25 -8.66
N LEU A 71 10.59 -0.61 -9.10
CA LEU A 71 9.24 -0.89 -8.60
C LEU A 71 8.82 -2.34 -8.83
N TYR A 72 9.21 -2.94 -9.97
CA TYR A 72 8.95 -4.36 -10.23
C TYR A 72 9.59 -5.27 -9.18
N ARG A 73 10.81 -4.94 -8.75
CA ARG A 73 11.51 -5.74 -7.72
C ARG A 73 10.89 -5.54 -6.34
N TRP A 74 10.47 -4.32 -6.03
CA TRP A 74 9.78 -4.00 -4.78
C TRP A 74 8.42 -4.68 -4.69
N SER A 75 7.62 -4.66 -5.76
CA SER A 75 6.31 -5.30 -5.77
C SER A 75 6.42 -6.82 -5.65
N LEU A 76 7.34 -7.45 -6.38
CA LEU A 76 7.62 -8.88 -6.24
C LEU A 76 8.05 -9.25 -4.82
N GLU A 77 8.91 -8.44 -4.19
CA GLU A 77 9.35 -8.68 -2.81
C GLU A 77 8.18 -8.60 -1.81
N ALA A 78 7.25 -7.66 -1.99
CA ALA A 78 6.11 -7.48 -1.09
C ALA A 78 4.98 -8.52 -1.31
N LEU A 79 4.83 -9.01 -2.54
CA LEU A 79 3.77 -9.95 -2.95
C LEU A 79 4.18 -11.42 -2.84
N ASN A 80 5.43 -11.79 -3.16
CA ASN A 80 5.88 -13.19 -3.19
C ASN A 80 6.51 -13.63 -1.86
N ARG A 81 5.72 -13.62 -0.79
CA ARG A 81 6.20 -13.90 0.59
C ARG A 81 6.50 -15.36 0.87
N ASP A 82 5.79 -16.26 0.19
CA ASP A 82 5.80 -17.70 0.50
C ASP A 82 6.73 -18.51 -0.41
N VAL A 83 7.33 -17.86 -1.42
CA VAL A 83 8.38 -18.48 -2.21
C VAL A 83 9.69 -18.15 -1.49
N ALA A 84 10.30 -19.17 -0.85
CA ALA A 84 11.69 -19.09 -0.42
C ALA A 84 12.50 -18.41 -1.53
N PRO A 85 13.47 -17.52 -1.24
CA PRO A 85 14.19 -16.78 -2.27
C PRO A 85 14.94 -17.75 -3.17
N THR A 86 14.25 -18.31 -4.15
CA THR A 86 14.83 -18.93 -5.31
C THR A 86 15.63 -17.81 -5.92
N GLY A 87 16.87 -18.11 -6.31
CA GLY A 87 17.77 -17.14 -6.91
C GLY A 87 17.29 -16.66 -8.29
N VAL A 88 16.00 -16.35 -8.44
CA VAL A 88 15.42 -15.61 -9.54
C VAL A 88 16.05 -14.23 -9.47
N LEU A 89 17.22 -14.16 -10.09
CA LEU A 89 17.74 -12.94 -10.65
C LEU A 89 16.60 -12.37 -11.48
N VAL A 90 15.95 -11.32 -11.00
CA VAL A 90 15.12 -10.45 -11.83
C VAL A 90 16.10 -9.78 -12.80
N THR A 91 16.51 -10.55 -13.81
CA THR A 91 16.99 -10.03 -15.07
C THR A 91 15.80 -9.28 -15.67
N ASN A 92 16.07 -8.23 -16.45
CA ASN A 92 15.04 -7.32 -16.95
C ASN A 92 14.01 -7.98 -17.92
N GLY A 93 13.88 -9.32 -17.96
CA GLY A 93 13.13 -10.08 -18.97
C GLY A 93 11.98 -10.94 -18.46
N ASP A 94 11.96 -11.39 -17.20
CA ASP A 94 10.93 -12.33 -16.70
C ASP A 94 9.85 -11.60 -15.88
N TYR A 95 9.31 -10.51 -16.41
CA TYR A 95 8.14 -9.85 -15.83
C TYR A 95 6.88 -10.50 -16.37
N ASP A 96 6.20 -11.29 -15.53
CA ASP A 96 4.94 -11.89 -15.90
C ASP A 96 3.78 -10.96 -15.51
N ARG A 97 3.13 -10.37 -16.52
CA ARG A 97 1.92 -9.55 -16.33
C ARG A 97 0.77 -10.35 -15.71
N GLU A 98 0.73 -11.67 -15.91
CA GLU A 98 -0.31 -12.53 -15.35
C GLU A 98 -0.19 -12.63 -13.82
N GLN A 99 1.02 -12.53 -13.27
CA GLN A 99 1.26 -12.54 -11.82
C GLN A 99 0.57 -11.37 -11.09
N PHE A 100 0.37 -10.24 -11.77
CA PHE A 100 -0.36 -9.09 -11.22
C PHE A 100 -1.86 -9.12 -11.54
N ALA A 101 -2.29 -9.89 -12.54
CA ALA A 101 -3.69 -10.06 -12.87
C ALA A 101 -4.46 -10.79 -11.76
N ASP A 102 -3.81 -11.76 -11.11
CA ASP A 102 -4.39 -12.52 -9.98
C ASP A 102 -4.21 -11.83 -8.61
N ASN A 103 -3.40 -10.78 -8.53
CA ASN A 103 -3.13 -10.08 -7.28
C ASN A 103 -4.39 -9.33 -6.77
N GLN A 104 -4.90 -9.77 -5.63
CA GLN A 104 -6.08 -9.14 -5.00
C GLN A 104 -5.74 -7.87 -4.20
N ILE A 105 -4.46 -7.60 -3.92
CA ILE A 105 -4.03 -6.43 -3.15
C ILE A 105 -4.06 -5.19 -4.05
N PRO A 106 -4.87 -4.15 -3.74
CA PRO A 106 -4.88 -2.92 -4.51
C PRO A 106 -3.50 -2.25 -4.55
N LEU A 107 -3.11 -1.79 -5.74
CA LEU A 107 -1.87 -1.08 -6.01
C LEU A 107 -2.16 0.36 -6.45
N LEU A 108 -1.30 1.29 -6.05
CA LEU A 108 -1.26 2.68 -6.51
C LEU A 108 0.18 3.06 -6.87
N VAL A 109 0.40 3.63 -8.05
CA VAL A 109 1.72 4.13 -8.47
C VAL A 109 1.77 5.64 -8.26
N ILE A 110 2.81 6.12 -7.57
CA ILE A 110 3.05 7.55 -7.36
C ILE A 110 4.38 7.98 -7.96
N GLY A 111 4.33 8.86 -8.95
CA GLY A 111 5.50 9.54 -9.50
C GLY A 111 5.73 10.87 -8.80
N THR A 112 6.88 11.02 -8.15
CA THR A 112 7.26 12.23 -7.40
C THR A 112 8.19 13.14 -8.21
N LYS A 113 8.38 14.38 -7.73
CA LYS A 113 9.23 15.42 -8.33
C LYS A 113 8.77 15.85 -9.73
N LEU A 114 7.46 15.92 -9.94
CA LEU A 114 6.88 16.36 -11.22
C LEU A 114 7.31 17.79 -11.59
N ASP A 115 7.51 18.64 -10.59
CA ASP A 115 8.03 20.02 -10.71
C ASP A 115 9.42 20.08 -11.37
N GLN A 116 10.22 19.03 -11.25
CA GLN A 116 11.58 18.97 -11.78
C GLN A 116 11.64 18.44 -13.22
N ILE A 117 10.51 18.03 -13.80
CA ILE A 117 10.44 17.55 -15.18
C ILE A 117 10.30 18.74 -16.12
N PRO A 118 11.26 18.97 -17.04
CA PRO A 118 11.15 20.02 -18.04
C PRO A 118 9.90 19.84 -18.89
N GLU A 119 9.21 20.93 -19.21
CA GLU A 119 7.96 20.90 -20.01
C GLU A 119 8.14 20.13 -21.32
N THR A 120 9.29 20.31 -21.98
CA THR A 120 9.65 19.65 -23.24
C THR A 120 9.73 18.12 -23.14
N LYS A 121 9.96 17.57 -21.94
CA LYS A 121 10.06 16.13 -21.68
C LYS A 121 8.86 15.57 -20.92
N ARG A 122 7.93 16.43 -20.46
CA ARG A 122 6.84 16.03 -19.58
C ARG A 122 5.95 14.97 -20.21
N ASN A 123 5.53 15.17 -21.46
CA ASN A 123 4.68 14.20 -22.14
C ASN A 123 5.35 12.83 -22.28
N GLU A 124 6.63 12.78 -22.68
CA GLU A 124 7.39 11.52 -22.78
C GLU A 124 7.46 10.79 -21.44
N VAL A 125 7.74 11.53 -20.35
CA VAL A 125 7.82 10.96 -19.01
C VAL A 125 6.47 10.42 -18.55
N LEU A 126 5.38 11.18 -18.73
CA LEU A 126 4.03 10.77 -18.32
C LEU A 126 3.50 9.58 -19.14
N THR A 127 3.76 9.53 -20.44
CA THR A 127 3.41 8.35 -21.25
C THR A 127 4.12 7.09 -20.75
N ARG A 128 5.40 7.22 -20.35
CA ARG A 128 6.15 6.10 -19.77
C ARG A 128 5.60 5.66 -18.41
N THR A 129 5.15 6.58 -17.56
CA THR A 129 4.55 6.20 -16.26
C THR A 129 3.19 5.55 -16.41
N ALA A 130 2.40 5.97 -17.40
CA ALA A 130 1.11 5.35 -17.69
C ALA A 130 1.27 3.85 -18.00
N PHE A 131 2.22 3.50 -18.89
CA PHE A 131 2.53 2.08 -19.17
C PHE A 131 3.01 1.31 -17.93
N LEU A 132 3.80 1.96 -17.06
CA LEU A 132 4.24 1.35 -15.81
C LEU A 132 3.07 1.06 -14.87
N ALA A 133 2.10 1.96 -14.77
CA ALA A 133 0.91 1.76 -13.95
C ALA A 133 -0.01 0.67 -14.53
N GLU A 134 -0.15 0.61 -15.85
CA GLU A 134 -0.85 -0.46 -16.56
C GLU A 134 -0.22 -1.83 -16.27
N ASP A 135 1.11 -1.94 -16.26
CA ASP A 135 1.81 -3.19 -15.93
C ASP A 135 1.48 -3.72 -14.53
N PHE A 136 1.17 -2.83 -13.59
CA PHE A 136 0.74 -3.19 -12.23
C PHE A 136 -0.78 -3.26 -12.07
N ASN A 137 -1.57 -3.02 -13.12
CA ASN A 137 -3.02 -2.86 -13.04
C ASN A 137 -3.43 -1.84 -11.93
N ALA A 138 -2.69 -0.74 -11.86
CA ALA A 138 -2.75 0.25 -10.79
C ALA A 138 -3.21 1.62 -11.32
N GLU A 139 -3.82 2.43 -10.44
CA GLU A 139 -3.99 3.85 -10.74
C GLU A 139 -2.66 4.60 -10.59
N GLU A 140 -2.46 5.67 -11.37
CA GLU A 140 -1.30 6.56 -11.23
C GLU A 140 -1.65 7.97 -10.75
N ILE A 141 -0.76 8.50 -9.91
CA ILE A 141 -0.72 9.90 -9.47
C ILE A 141 0.69 10.44 -9.69
N ASN A 142 0.84 11.50 -10.47
CA ASN A 142 2.10 12.22 -10.64
C ASN A 142 2.01 13.58 -9.94
N LEU A 143 2.92 13.89 -9.02
CA LEU A 143 2.84 15.09 -8.19
C LEU A 143 4.20 15.65 -7.75
N ASP A 144 4.15 16.87 -7.22
CA ASP A 144 5.19 17.49 -6.42
C ASP A 144 4.79 17.41 -4.93
N CYS A 145 5.56 16.65 -4.15
CA CYS A 145 5.30 16.44 -2.71
C CYS A 145 5.51 17.70 -1.86
N THR A 146 6.18 18.73 -2.39
CA THR A 146 6.44 20.00 -1.69
C THR A 146 5.30 21.00 -1.85
N SER A 147 4.33 20.70 -2.73
CA SER A 147 3.20 21.57 -3.02
C SER A 147 1.87 20.94 -2.60
N PRO A 148 1.18 21.48 -1.57
CA PRO A 148 -0.05 20.87 -1.03
C PRO A 148 -1.21 20.87 -2.04
N ARG A 149 -1.15 21.70 -3.08
CA ARG A 149 -2.19 21.80 -4.12
C ARG A 149 -2.43 20.48 -4.85
N TYR A 150 -1.40 19.63 -4.96
CA TYR A 150 -1.50 18.36 -5.69
C TYR A 150 -2.38 17.33 -4.99
N LEU A 151 -2.68 17.51 -3.70
CA LEU A 151 -3.58 16.66 -2.92
C LEU A 151 -4.67 17.49 -2.21
N ALA A 152 -4.91 18.72 -2.68
CA ALA A 152 -5.99 19.54 -2.16
C ALA A 152 -7.35 18.85 -2.36
N ALA A 153 -8.27 19.06 -1.41
CA ALA A 153 -9.63 18.53 -1.51
C ALA A 153 -10.30 18.94 -2.84
N GLY A 154 -11.01 18.01 -3.47
CA GLY A 154 -11.62 18.20 -4.79
C GLY A 154 -10.67 18.12 -5.99
N SER A 155 -9.35 18.01 -5.78
CA SER A 155 -8.42 17.74 -6.88
C SER A 155 -8.58 16.32 -7.43
N SER A 156 -8.29 16.11 -8.72
CA SER A 156 -8.34 14.78 -9.34
C SER A 156 -7.47 13.76 -8.59
N ASN A 157 -6.29 14.19 -8.12
CA ASN A 157 -5.38 13.35 -7.35
C ASN A 157 -5.94 12.97 -5.97
N ALA A 158 -6.58 13.90 -5.25
CA ALA A 158 -7.25 13.58 -3.99
C ALA A 158 -8.39 12.57 -4.19
N VAL A 159 -9.14 12.69 -5.28
CA VAL A 159 -10.20 11.73 -5.65
C VAL A 159 -9.62 10.35 -5.99
N LYS A 160 -8.52 10.29 -6.76
CA LYS A 160 -7.80 9.02 -7.04
C LYS A 160 -7.30 8.36 -5.75
N LEU A 161 -6.71 9.14 -4.86
CA LEU A 161 -6.19 8.65 -3.58
C LEU A 161 -7.31 8.14 -2.66
N SER A 162 -8.43 8.86 -2.59
CA SER A 162 -9.61 8.42 -1.84
C SER A 162 -10.17 7.11 -2.38
N ARG A 163 -10.36 7.01 -3.71
CA ARG A 163 -10.79 5.75 -4.36
C ARG A 163 -9.86 4.57 -4.10
N PHE A 164 -8.54 4.82 -4.06
CA PHE A 164 -7.58 3.78 -3.69
C PHE A 164 -7.79 3.28 -2.25
N PHE A 165 -7.94 4.18 -1.28
CA PHE A 165 -8.18 3.80 0.11
C PHE A 165 -9.52 3.10 0.32
N ASP A 166 -10.58 3.57 -0.35
CA ASP A 166 -11.88 2.90 -0.35
C ASP A 166 -11.77 1.47 -0.90
N LYS A 167 -11.08 1.28 -2.02
CA LYS A 167 -10.83 -0.05 -2.61
C LYS A 167 -10.06 -0.97 -1.66
N VAL A 168 -9.09 -0.45 -0.90
CA VAL A 168 -8.36 -1.20 0.13
C VAL A 168 -9.30 -1.66 1.25
N ILE A 169 -10.16 -0.75 1.73
CA ILE A 169 -11.16 -1.03 2.77
C ILE A 169 -12.17 -2.08 2.27
N GLU A 170 -12.70 -1.91 1.07
CA GLU A 170 -13.61 -2.85 0.39
C GLU A 170 -13.04 -4.27 0.31
N LYS A 171 -11.83 -4.39 -0.25
CA LYS A 171 -11.13 -5.68 -0.40
C LYS A 171 -10.85 -6.34 0.94
N ARG A 172 -10.58 -5.55 1.98
CA ARG A 172 -10.25 -6.08 3.30
C ARG A 172 -11.45 -6.52 4.11
N TYR A 173 -12.54 -5.76 4.09
CA TYR A 173 -13.67 -5.94 5.01
C TYR A 173 -14.96 -6.45 4.37
N PHE A 174 -15.16 -6.21 3.07
CA PHE A 174 -16.46 -6.40 2.42
C PHE A 174 -16.46 -7.45 1.30
N LEU A 175 -15.33 -7.71 0.66
CA LEU A 175 -15.20 -8.78 -0.34
C LEU A 175 -14.92 -10.17 0.27
N ARG A 176 -14.68 -10.23 1.59
CA ARG A 176 -14.38 -11.48 2.31
C ARG A 176 -15.65 -12.04 2.95
N ASP A 177 -16.66 -12.34 2.15
CA ASP A 177 -17.83 -13.09 2.61
C ASP A 177 -17.42 -14.52 2.98
N GLY A 178 -17.52 -14.85 4.27
CA GLY A 178 -17.54 -16.25 4.75
C GLY A 178 -16.73 -16.57 6.00
N ASN A 179 -15.72 -15.79 6.39
CA ASN A 179 -14.99 -16.06 7.63
C ASN A 179 -14.74 -14.78 8.42
N GLN A 180 -15.53 -14.66 9.49
CA GLN A 180 -15.31 -13.71 10.58
C GLN A 180 -13.82 -13.71 10.96
N ILE A 181 -13.23 -12.53 11.00
CA ILE A 181 -11.92 -12.35 11.62
C ILE A 181 -12.14 -12.61 13.12
N PRO A 182 -11.42 -13.54 13.76
CA PRO A 182 -11.38 -13.57 15.22
C PRO A 182 -10.48 -12.41 15.66
N GLY A 183 -11.07 -11.24 15.84
CA GLY A 183 -10.32 -10.05 16.23
C GLY A 183 -11.26 -8.89 16.49
N PHE A 184 -11.42 -8.58 17.77
CA PHE A 184 -12.35 -7.62 18.38
C PHE A 184 -13.76 -8.16 18.65
N SER A 185 -13.84 -9.12 19.59
CA SER A 185 -15.02 -9.16 20.46
C SER A 185 -15.05 -7.86 21.24
N GLU A 186 -16.04 -7.00 20.96
CA GLU A 186 -16.44 -5.94 21.87
C GLU A 186 -16.61 -6.58 23.26
N ARG A 187 -15.77 -6.18 24.23
CA ARG A 187 -16.08 -6.45 25.64
C ARG A 187 -17.33 -5.67 25.99
N LYS A 188 -18.49 -6.26 25.74
CA LYS A 188 -19.71 -5.91 26.45
C LYS A 188 -19.38 -6.04 27.94
N ARG A 189 -19.30 -4.90 28.62
CA ARG A 189 -19.36 -4.81 30.08
C ARG A 189 -20.70 -5.42 30.51
N PHE A 190 -20.72 -6.71 30.80
CA PHE A 190 -21.79 -7.31 31.59
C PHE A 190 -21.35 -7.32 33.04
N GLY A 191 -22.03 -6.50 33.84
CA GLY A 191 -21.90 -6.48 35.28
C GLY A 191 -22.57 -7.68 35.95
N GLY A 192 -22.33 -7.77 37.26
CA GLY A 192 -23.22 -8.43 38.21
C GLY A 192 -23.21 -9.96 38.18
N GLY A 193 -22.15 -10.56 38.74
CA GLY A 193 -22.08 -12.01 38.98
C GLY A 193 -21.75 -12.30 40.45
N THR A 194 -22.78 -12.70 41.18
CA THR A 194 -22.91 -13.01 42.61
C THR A 194 -21.81 -13.92 43.17
N LEU A 195 -21.11 -13.46 44.22
CA LEU A 195 -20.19 -14.27 45.01
C LEU A 195 -21.00 -15.16 45.95
N LYS A 196 -21.09 -16.47 45.67
CA LYS A 196 -21.68 -17.44 46.59
C LYS A 196 -20.64 -17.86 47.63
N SER A 197 -21.01 -17.62 48.89
CA SER A 197 -20.38 -18.14 50.11
C SER A 197 -20.23 -19.67 50.07
N LEU A 198 -19.04 -20.15 50.39
CA LEU A 198 -18.76 -21.56 50.68
C LEU A 198 -18.76 -21.74 52.20
N HIS A 199 -19.67 -22.58 52.69
CA HIS A 199 -19.69 -23.04 54.07
C HIS A 199 -20.03 -24.53 54.13
N TYR A 200 -19.44 -25.17 55.15
CA TYR A 200 -19.52 -26.56 55.64
C TYR A 200 -18.71 -27.63 54.87
N ASP A 201 -17.90 -28.47 55.53
CA ASP A 201 -17.71 -28.81 56.95
C ASP A 201 -16.22 -28.84 57.34
#